data_AF-A0A519C092-F1
#
_entry.id   AF-A0A519C092-F1
#
_cell.length_a   1.000
_cell.length_b   1.000
_cell.length_c   1.000
_cell.angle_alpha   90.00
_cell.angle_beta   90.00
_cell.angle_gamma   90.00
#
_symmetry.space_group_name_H-M   'P 1'
#
loop_
_entity.id
_entity.type
_entity.pdbx_description
1 polymer ?
#
loop_
_entity_poly.entity_id
_entity_poly.type
_entity_poly.pdbx_seq_one_letter_code
_entity_poly.pdbx_strand_id
1 'polypeptide(L)'
;MVLEKSFKQYENCFDAFNSHVIFQKQQELLYRVKDFNFKDWKDVQLDSDVIMGRLLHNRIGYTTKKSIPMLLGLKPEPWIGPMEDEILSKVHADENLTRIELLENYPKGEDFKSLHRDLKNAISNLERQMMLVKQFEDVIGRRRRLSLFHRVHDVYELQ
;
A
#
# COMPACT_ATOMS: atom_id res chain seq x y z
N MET A 1 -17.45 5.93 33.99
CA MET A 1 -16.48 6.80 33.32
C MET A 1 -16.01 6.07 32.07
N VAL A 2 -16.46 6.46 30.87
CA VAL A 2 -16.24 5.72 29.60
C VAL A 2 -14.80 5.85 29.07
N LEU A 3 -13.97 6.65 29.76
CA LEU A 3 -12.60 6.99 29.38
C LEU A 3 -11.55 5.94 29.80
N GLU A 4 -11.93 4.92 30.59
CA GLU A 4 -11.07 3.79 30.94
C GLU A 4 -11.23 2.58 30.00
N LYS A 5 -11.81 2.76 28.80
CA LYS A 5 -11.51 1.85 27.70
C LYS A 5 -10.11 2.16 27.21
N SER A 6 -9.14 1.73 28.01
CA SER A 6 -7.71 1.84 27.83
C SER A 6 -7.36 1.49 26.39
N PHE A 7 -6.87 2.47 25.64
CA PHE A 7 -6.13 2.16 24.43
C PHE A 7 -4.98 1.26 24.88
N LYS A 8 -4.98 0.00 24.44
CA LYS A 8 -3.85 -0.89 24.67
C LYS A 8 -2.61 -0.19 24.13
N GLN A 9 -1.66 0.07 25.02
CA GLN A 9 -0.33 0.50 24.63
C GLN A 9 0.49 -0.73 24.25
N TYR A 10 1.28 -0.58 23.19
CA TYR A 10 2.19 -1.56 22.64
C TYR A 10 3.61 -1.08 22.85
N GLU A 11 4.54 -2.02 22.99
CA GLU A 11 5.96 -1.70 23.18
C GLU A 11 6.60 -1.15 21.90
N ASN A 12 6.09 -1.50 20.72
CA ASN A 12 6.60 -1.01 19.44
C ASN A 12 5.50 -0.85 18.37
N CYS A 13 5.85 -0.21 17.26
CA CYS A 13 4.92 0.05 16.15
C CYS A 13 4.41 -1.23 15.46
N PHE A 14 5.23 -2.28 15.34
CA PHE A 14 4.82 -3.52 14.67
C PHE A 14 3.76 -4.27 15.47
N ASP A 15 3.87 -4.32 16.80
CA ASP A 15 2.86 -4.92 17.65
C ASP A 15 1.52 -4.19 17.53
N ALA A 16 1.57 -2.86 17.42
CA ALA A 16 0.39 -2.05 17.17
C ALA A 16 -0.22 -2.36 15.78
N PHE A 17 0.61 -2.42 14.73
CA PHE A 17 0.24 -2.78 13.36
C PHE A 17 -0.34 -4.18 13.22
N ASN A 18 0.21 -5.16 13.92
CA ASN A 18 -0.29 -6.53 13.91
C ASN A 18 -1.62 -6.68 14.67
N SER A 19 -1.95 -5.73 15.54
CA SER A 19 -3.18 -5.74 16.33
C SER A 19 -4.29 -4.85 15.75
N HIS A 20 -4.02 -4.08 14.71
CA HIS A 20 -5.01 -3.21 14.05
C HIS A 20 -4.99 -3.42 12.55
N VAL A 21 -6.17 -3.32 11.94
CA VAL A 21 -6.30 -3.57 10.51
C VAL A 21 -5.63 -2.49 9.66
N ILE A 22 -5.72 -1.22 10.09
CA ILE A 22 -5.27 -0.03 9.34
C ILE A 22 -4.75 1.05 10.30
N PHE A 23 -3.67 1.71 9.89
CA PHE A 23 -3.24 3.01 10.40
C PHE A 23 -3.25 4.06 9.29
N GLN A 24 -3.90 5.20 9.46
CA GLN A 24 -3.94 6.24 8.43
C GLN A 24 -2.98 7.39 8.73
N LYS A 25 -2.75 7.67 10.02
CA LYS A 25 -1.95 8.81 10.47
C LYS A 25 -1.06 8.43 11.65
N GLN A 26 0.08 9.10 11.75
CA GLN A 26 1.04 8.93 12.84
C GLN A 26 0.43 9.20 14.24
N GLN A 27 -0.56 10.09 14.35
CA GLN A 27 -1.20 10.40 15.63
C GLN A 27 -1.95 9.20 16.21
N GLU A 28 -2.36 8.24 15.38
CA GLU A 28 -2.97 7.01 15.85
C GLU A 28 -1.98 6.14 16.63
N LEU A 29 -0.67 6.23 16.33
CA LEU A 29 0.39 5.54 17.06
C LEU A 29 0.78 6.28 18.34
N LEU A 30 0.66 7.62 18.38
CA LEU A 30 1.01 8.43 19.55
C LEU A 30 0.30 7.97 20.83
N TYR A 31 -0.94 7.51 20.71
CA TYR A 31 -1.74 7.02 21.86
C TYR A 31 -1.63 5.52 22.08
N ARG A 32 -0.89 4.80 21.23
CA ARG A 32 -0.85 3.33 21.19
C ARG A 32 0.53 2.76 21.34
N VAL A 33 1.60 3.51 21.08
CA VAL A 33 2.97 3.02 21.21
C VAL A 33 3.65 3.79 22.33
N LYS A 34 4.27 3.05 23.25
CA LYS A 34 5.02 3.62 24.35
C LYS A 34 6.21 4.41 23.81
N ASP A 35 6.44 5.61 24.37
CA ASP A 35 7.57 6.50 24.01
C ASP A 35 7.70 6.80 22.50
N PHE A 36 6.57 6.82 21.78
CA PHE A 36 6.52 7.00 20.34
C PHE A 36 7.19 8.29 19.86
N ASN A 37 8.11 8.16 18.91
CA ASN A 37 8.73 9.26 18.17
C ASN A 37 8.19 9.33 16.74
N PHE A 38 8.05 10.53 16.19
CA PHE A 38 7.68 10.71 14.77
C PHE A 38 8.66 10.07 13.78
N LYS A 39 9.91 9.83 14.19
CA LYS A 39 10.86 9.05 13.39
C LYS A 39 10.40 7.60 13.22
N ASP A 40 9.80 6.99 14.24
CA ASP A 40 9.32 5.60 14.22
C ASP A 40 8.26 5.41 13.13
N TRP A 41 7.44 6.43 12.88
CA TRP A 41 6.49 6.43 11.75
C TRP A 41 7.20 6.38 10.40
N LYS A 42 8.30 7.13 10.23
CA LYS A 42 9.06 7.07 8.97
C LYS A 42 9.69 5.69 8.82
N ASP A 43 10.28 5.17 9.88
CA ASP A 43 10.99 3.89 9.88
C ASP A 43 10.02 2.74 9.57
N VAL A 44 8.84 2.70 10.20
CA VAL A 44 7.83 1.66 9.94
C VAL A 44 7.29 1.72 8.50
N GLN A 45 7.20 2.91 7.90
CA GLN A 45 6.74 3.06 6.50
C GLN A 45 7.76 2.56 5.47
N LEU A 46 9.03 2.44 5.86
CA LEU A 46 10.12 1.94 5.02
C LEU A 46 10.36 0.44 5.23
N ASP A 47 9.65 -0.18 6.16
CA ASP A 47 9.78 -1.61 6.42
C ASP A 47 9.20 -2.44 5.27
N SER A 48 9.91 -3.52 4.91
CA SER A 48 9.55 -4.40 3.79
C SER A 48 8.28 -5.21 4.03
N ASP A 49 7.82 -5.33 5.27
CA ASP A 49 6.55 -5.97 5.62
C ASP A 49 5.39 -4.99 5.69
N VAL A 50 5.64 -3.68 5.59
CA VAL A 50 4.61 -2.66 5.60
C VAL A 50 4.23 -2.25 4.18
N ILE A 51 2.92 -2.16 3.96
CA ILE A 51 2.32 -1.75 2.69
C ILE A 51 1.38 -0.58 2.93
N MET A 52 1.25 0.27 1.91
CA MET A 52 0.27 1.35 1.85
C MET A 52 -0.67 1.11 0.68
N GLY A 53 -1.97 1.10 0.94
CA GLY A 53 -2.95 0.83 -0.10
C GLY A 53 -4.30 1.45 0.17
N ARG A 54 -5.24 1.20 -0.75
CA ARG A 54 -6.66 1.46 -0.52
C ARG A 54 -7.29 0.20 0.05
N LEU A 55 -7.31 0.13 1.37
CA LEU A 55 -7.58 -1.07 2.14
C LEU A 55 -9.12 -1.20 2.34
N LEU A 56 -9.60 -1.33 3.57
CA LEU A 56 -11.05 -1.40 3.85
C LEU A 56 -11.78 -0.11 3.52
N HIS A 57 -13.01 -0.24 3.01
CA HIS A 57 -13.86 0.88 2.57
C HIS A 57 -13.13 1.85 1.62
N ASN A 58 -12.15 1.35 0.87
CA ASN A 58 -11.32 2.13 -0.05
C ASN A 58 -10.57 3.29 0.62
N ARG A 59 -10.34 3.19 1.94
CA ARG A 59 -9.58 4.15 2.75
C ARG A 59 -8.09 3.92 2.55
N ILE A 60 -7.35 5.01 2.36
CA ILE A 60 -5.90 4.98 2.28
C ILE A 60 -5.33 4.80 3.68
N GLY A 61 -4.42 3.85 3.83
CA GLY A 61 -3.73 3.59 5.08
C GLY A 61 -2.58 2.60 4.92
N TYR A 62 -1.92 2.34 6.04
CA TYR A 62 -0.80 1.42 6.18
C TYR A 62 -1.25 0.19 6.96
N THR A 63 -0.69 -0.95 6.60
CA THR A 63 -0.88 -2.23 7.30
C THR A 63 0.33 -3.13 7.00
N THR A 64 0.35 -4.33 7.57
CA THR A 64 1.40 -5.32 7.28
C THR A 64 0.96 -6.30 6.20
N LYS A 65 1.93 -6.90 5.50
CA LYS A 65 1.68 -7.99 4.53
C LYS A 65 0.91 -9.14 5.16
N LYS A 66 1.15 -9.42 6.45
CA LYS A 66 0.41 -10.40 7.23
C LYS A 66 -1.11 -10.16 7.26
N SER A 67 -1.55 -8.91 7.18
CA SER A 67 -2.97 -8.55 7.19
C SER A 67 -3.64 -8.63 5.82
N ILE A 68 -2.88 -8.83 4.73
CA ILE A 68 -3.41 -8.88 3.36
C ILE A 68 -4.45 -9.99 3.17
N PRO A 69 -4.21 -11.26 3.55
CA PRO A 69 -5.20 -12.34 3.46
C PRO A 69 -6.59 -11.98 3.97
N MET A 70 -6.65 -11.52 5.23
CA MET A 70 -7.90 -11.07 5.87
C MET A 70 -8.53 -9.89 5.12
N LEU A 71 -7.73 -8.90 4.69
CA LEU A 71 -8.25 -7.74 3.96
C LEU A 71 -8.87 -8.13 2.61
N LEU A 72 -8.27 -9.08 1.90
CA LEU A 72 -8.81 -9.61 0.65
C LEU A 72 -10.12 -10.36 0.90
N GLY A 73 -10.22 -11.15 1.98
CA GLY A 73 -11.47 -11.85 2.35
C GLY A 73 -12.64 -10.93 2.69
N LEU A 74 -12.37 -9.65 3.00
CA LEU A 74 -13.37 -8.62 3.27
C LEU A 74 -13.73 -7.77 2.04
N LYS A 75 -13.06 -7.96 0.91
CA LYS A 75 -13.30 -7.21 -0.33
C LYS A 75 -14.14 -8.05 -1.30
N PRO A 76 -14.94 -7.40 -2.16
CA PRO A 76 -15.61 -8.11 -3.25
C PRO A 76 -14.57 -8.60 -4.26
N GLU A 77 -14.98 -9.60 -5.05
CA GLU A 77 -14.20 -10.08 -6.21
C GLU A 77 -13.82 -8.91 -7.13
N PRO A 78 -12.54 -8.81 -7.53
CA PRO A 78 -12.09 -7.73 -8.38
C PRO A 78 -12.56 -7.92 -9.82
N TRP A 79 -12.81 -6.80 -10.50
CA TRP A 79 -12.99 -6.74 -11.94
C TRP A 79 -11.71 -6.23 -12.61
N ILE A 80 -11.22 -6.98 -13.58
CA ILE A 80 -9.97 -6.67 -14.31
C ILE A 80 -10.33 -6.42 -15.77
N GLY A 81 -10.09 -5.18 -16.23
CA GLY A 81 -10.21 -4.82 -17.64
C GLY A 81 -8.91 -5.12 -18.41
N PRO A 82 -8.93 -5.03 -19.76
CA PRO A 82 -7.76 -5.37 -20.58
C PRO A 82 -6.50 -4.54 -20.26
N MET A 83 -6.67 -3.26 -19.94
CA MET A 83 -5.56 -2.37 -19.58
C MET A 83 -5.06 -2.65 -18.16
N GLU A 84 -5.96 -2.95 -17.23
CA GLU A 84 -5.59 -3.40 -15.89
C GLU A 84 -4.78 -4.69 -15.93
N ASP A 85 -5.21 -5.66 -16.75
CA ASP A 85 -4.53 -6.94 -16.95
C ASP A 85 -3.12 -6.75 -17.53
N GLU A 86 -2.97 -5.94 -18.59
CA GLU A 86 -1.66 -5.64 -19.19
C GLU A 86 -0.70 -4.97 -18.18
N ILE A 87 -1.21 -4.07 -17.34
CA ILE A 87 -0.39 -3.40 -16.33
C ILE A 87 -0.03 -4.38 -15.20
N LEU A 88 -0.99 -5.20 -14.75
CA LEU A 88 -0.78 -6.15 -13.67
C LEU A 88 0.21 -7.24 -14.06
N SER A 89 0.21 -7.68 -15.32
CA SER A 89 1.15 -8.68 -15.83
C SER A 89 2.61 -8.21 -15.82
N LYS A 90 2.85 -6.90 -15.77
CA LYS A 90 4.20 -6.31 -15.68
C LYS A 90 4.75 -6.28 -14.26
N VAL A 91 3.90 -6.37 -13.23
CA VAL A 91 4.34 -6.41 -11.82
C VAL A 91 4.39 -7.86 -11.37
N HIS A 92 5.60 -8.41 -11.29
CA HIS A 92 5.81 -9.78 -10.83
C HIS A 92 5.65 -9.90 -9.30
N ALA A 93 5.42 -11.10 -8.79
CA ALA A 93 5.16 -11.33 -7.36
C ALA A 93 6.41 -11.08 -6.48
N ASP A 94 7.59 -11.31 -7.05
CA ASP A 94 8.91 -11.22 -6.44
C ASP A 94 9.62 -9.89 -6.72
N GLU A 95 9.04 -9.02 -7.54
CA GLU A 95 9.63 -7.75 -7.94
C GLU A 95 8.64 -6.58 -7.77
N ASN A 96 9.10 -5.52 -7.12
CA ASN A 96 8.34 -4.28 -7.00
C ASN A 96 8.84 -3.25 -8.03
N LEU A 97 7.92 -2.61 -8.75
CA LEU A 97 8.28 -1.65 -9.80
C LEU A 97 7.92 -0.21 -9.44
N THR A 98 8.76 0.74 -9.82
CA THR A 98 8.39 2.15 -9.85
C THR A 98 7.33 2.40 -10.92
N ARG A 99 6.63 3.53 -10.80
CA ARG A 99 5.75 4.00 -11.88
C ARG A 99 6.50 4.25 -13.20
N ILE A 100 7.78 4.60 -13.13
CA ILE A 100 8.58 4.92 -14.33
C ILE A 100 8.87 3.63 -15.10
N GLU A 101 9.36 2.60 -14.42
CA GLU A 101 9.61 1.27 -15.00
C GLU A 101 8.32 0.65 -15.54
N LEU A 102 7.24 0.70 -14.75
CA LEU A 102 5.93 0.17 -15.15
C LEU A 102 5.40 0.79 -16.45
N LEU A 103 5.79 2.03 -16.75
CA LEU A 103 5.32 2.78 -17.91
C LEU A 103 6.40 3.01 -18.98
N GLU A 104 7.57 2.39 -18.85
CA GLU A 104 8.74 2.72 -19.67
C GLU A 104 8.51 2.50 -21.18
N ASN A 105 7.82 1.41 -21.52
CA ASN A 105 7.60 0.96 -22.90
C ASN A 105 6.38 1.60 -23.60
N TYR A 106 5.66 2.52 -22.94
CA TYR A 106 4.54 3.21 -23.59
C TYR A 106 5.00 4.47 -24.34
N PRO A 107 4.41 4.76 -25.51
CA PRO A 107 4.78 5.93 -26.29
C PRO A 107 4.49 7.22 -25.52
N LYS A 108 5.38 8.20 -25.66
CA LYS A 108 5.31 9.50 -24.96
C LYS A 108 5.06 10.60 -26.00
N GLY A 109 4.47 11.71 -25.56
CA GLY A 109 4.18 12.86 -26.41
C GLY A 109 2.73 13.32 -26.29
N GLU A 110 2.43 14.47 -26.90
CA GLU A 110 1.12 15.11 -26.88
C GLU A 110 0.02 14.21 -27.50
N ASP A 111 0.35 13.50 -28.57
CA ASP A 111 -0.57 12.61 -29.28
C ASP A 111 -1.03 11.40 -28.44
N PHE A 112 -0.22 11.01 -27.44
CA PHE A 112 -0.49 9.86 -26.58
C PHE A 112 -1.15 10.23 -25.25
N LYS A 113 -1.63 11.48 -25.09
CA LYS A 113 -2.27 11.95 -23.84
C LYS A 113 -3.44 11.09 -23.39
N SER A 114 -4.29 10.63 -24.32
CA SER A 114 -5.42 9.76 -23.97
C SER A 114 -4.95 8.42 -23.41
N LEU A 115 -4.01 7.76 -24.12
CA LEU A 115 -3.41 6.51 -23.67
C LEU A 115 -2.82 6.65 -22.27
N HIS A 116 -2.03 7.71 -22.04
CA HIS A 116 -1.45 7.95 -20.72
C HIS A 116 -2.49 8.12 -19.63
N ARG A 117 -3.60 8.82 -19.90
CA ARG A 117 -4.72 8.94 -18.96
C ARG A 117 -5.34 7.58 -18.65
N ASP A 118 -5.55 6.74 -19.67
CA ASP A 118 -6.14 5.41 -19.51
C ASP A 118 -5.22 4.50 -18.69
N LEU A 119 -3.90 4.57 -18.91
CA LEU A 119 -2.89 3.89 -18.08
C LEU A 119 -2.93 4.36 -16.61
N LYS A 120 -3.11 5.67 -16.36
CA LYS A 120 -3.26 6.17 -14.97
C LYS A 120 -4.54 5.64 -14.33
N ASN A 121 -5.63 5.58 -15.09
CA ASN A 121 -6.92 5.10 -14.62
C ASN A 121 -6.85 3.60 -14.28
N ALA A 122 -6.23 2.79 -15.14
CA ALA A 122 -6.02 1.38 -14.90
C ALA A 122 -5.19 1.13 -13.63
N ILE A 123 -4.02 1.77 -13.47
CA ILE A 123 -3.25 1.68 -12.20
C ILE A 123 -4.11 2.07 -10.99
N SER A 124 -4.91 3.14 -11.11
CA SER A 124 -5.76 3.58 -10.01
C SER A 124 -6.88 2.60 -9.70
N ASN A 125 -7.40 1.88 -10.69
CA ASN A 125 -8.36 0.79 -10.51
C ASN A 125 -7.71 -0.40 -9.80
N LEU A 126 -6.50 -0.80 -10.22
CA LEU A 126 -5.71 -1.84 -9.56
C LEU A 126 -5.50 -1.53 -8.07
N GLU A 127 -5.14 -0.28 -7.74
CA GLU A 127 -4.97 0.18 -6.34
C GLU A 127 -6.28 0.17 -5.55
N ARG A 128 -7.41 0.62 -6.14
CA ARG A 128 -8.74 0.61 -5.50
C ARG A 128 -9.20 -0.80 -5.14
N GLN A 129 -8.89 -1.74 -6.01
CA GLN A 129 -9.24 -3.15 -5.85
C GLN A 129 -8.21 -3.90 -5.00
N MET A 130 -7.18 -3.22 -4.48
CA MET A 130 -6.10 -3.80 -3.68
C MET A 130 -5.32 -4.89 -4.42
N MET A 131 -5.31 -4.87 -5.76
CA MET A 131 -4.50 -5.78 -6.57
C MET A 131 -3.06 -5.30 -6.67
N LEU A 132 -2.86 -3.99 -6.60
CA LEU A 132 -1.57 -3.35 -6.37
C LEU A 132 -1.64 -2.53 -5.08
N VAL A 133 -0.59 -2.62 -4.29
CA VAL A 133 -0.35 -1.74 -3.13
C VAL A 133 1.02 -1.10 -3.27
N LYS A 134 1.37 -0.22 -2.34
CA LYS A 134 2.64 0.51 -2.38
C LYS A 134 3.57 0.06 -1.27
N GLN A 135 4.84 -0.06 -1.62
CA GLN A 135 5.94 -0.08 -0.67
C GLN A 135 6.84 1.13 -0.91
N PHE A 136 7.66 1.46 0.08
CA PHE A 136 8.53 2.62 0.02
C PHE A 136 9.96 2.25 0.35
N GLU A 137 10.88 2.89 -0.36
CA GLU A 137 12.31 2.76 -0.12
C GLU A 137 12.95 4.13 0.02
N ASP A 138 13.96 4.24 0.89
CA ASP A 138 14.80 5.43 0.97
C ASP A 138 15.95 5.30 -0.04
N VAL A 139 16.23 6.38 -0.76
CA VAL A 139 17.26 6.39 -1.82
C VAL A 139 18.19 7.56 -1.55
N ILE A 140 19.48 7.26 -1.41
CA ILE A 140 20.51 8.27 -1.15
C ILE A 140 20.44 9.37 -2.23
N GLY A 141 20.43 10.62 -1.80
CA GLY A 141 20.36 11.78 -2.69
C GLY A 141 18.95 12.14 -3.17
N ARG A 142 17.90 11.39 -2.78
CA ARG A 142 16.51 11.78 -3.05
C ARG A 142 15.86 12.42 -1.83
N ARG A 143 15.18 13.56 -2.05
CA ARG A 143 14.39 14.24 -1.00
C ARG A 143 13.12 13.47 -0.63
N ARG A 144 12.56 12.71 -1.58
CA ARG A 144 11.33 11.94 -1.41
C ARG A 144 11.67 10.46 -1.55
N ARG A 145 11.07 9.64 -0.69
CA ARG A 145 11.12 8.19 -0.79
C ARG A 145 10.63 7.70 -2.16
N LEU A 146 11.24 6.63 -2.64
CA LEU A 146 10.79 5.94 -3.83
C LEU A 146 9.51 5.18 -3.51
N SER A 147 8.57 5.18 -4.44
CA SER A 147 7.29 4.48 -4.30
C SER A 147 7.25 3.37 -5.33
N LEU A 148 7.09 2.16 -4.83
CA LEU A 148 7.07 0.94 -5.63
C LEU A 148 5.69 0.32 -5.57
N PHE A 149 5.24 -0.26 -6.68
CA PHE A 149 4.04 -1.08 -6.75
C PHE A 149 4.39 -2.51 -6.37
N HIS A 150 3.65 -3.04 -5.41
CA HIS A 150 3.73 -4.42 -4.96
C HIS A 150 2.46 -5.16 -5.38
N ARG A 151 2.63 -6.31 -6.02
CA ARG A 151 1.50 -7.16 -6.44
C ARG A 151 0.90 -7.92 -5.27
N VAL A 152 -0.43 -7.88 -5.19
CA VAL A 152 -1.22 -8.63 -4.22
C VAL A 152 -2.05 -9.71 -4.90
N HIS A 153 -2.57 -9.41 -6.09
CA HIS A 153 -3.40 -10.36 -6.85
C HIS A 153 -2.63 -11.65 -7.18
N ASP A 154 -3.23 -12.79 -6.83
CA ASP A 154 -2.67 -14.15 -6.95
C ASP A 154 -1.39 -14.43 -6.13
N VAL A 155 -1.01 -13.53 -5.21
CA VAL A 155 0.20 -13.71 -4.38
C VAL A 155 -0.16 -14.14 -2.95
N TYR A 156 -1.29 -13.66 -2.43
CA TYR A 156 -1.72 -13.92 -1.05
C TYR A 156 -3.02 -14.73 -1.06
N GLU A 157 -3.03 -15.84 -0.34
CA GLU A 157 -4.22 -16.67 -0.16
C GLU A 157 -5.19 -16.04 0.85
N LEU A 158 -6.48 -16.22 0.64
CA LEU A 158 -7.54 -15.76 1.57
C LEU A 158 -7.48 -16.60 2.86
N GLN A 159 -7.67 -15.95 4.02
CA GLN A 159 -7.82 -16.60 5.33
C GLN A 159 -9.27 -16.60 5.80
#